data_AF-A0A1C5HPK3-F1
#
_entry.id   AF-A0A1C5HPK3-F1
#
_cell.length_a   1.000
_cell.length_b   1.000
_cell.length_c   1.000
_cell.angle_alpha   90.00
_cell.angle_beta   90.00
_cell.angle_gamma   90.00
#
_symmetry.space_group_name_H-M   'P 1'
#
loop_
_entity.id
_entity.type
_entity.pdbx_description
1 polymer ?
#
loop_
_entity_poly.entity_id
_entity_poly.type
_entity_poly.pdbx_seq_one_letter_code
_entity_poly.pdbx_strand_id
1 'polypeptide(L)'
;MTLLRTAVLAGAALATGLMAGLFFAYSCSVMPGLAATDDRSFVGTMQWINRRILNGWFLAAFLGAVLLLVLAVALHLTVGELVRRGHGAAGEGEPGRA
;
A
#
# COMPACT_ATOMS: atom_id res chain seq x y z
N MET A 1 -0.78 13.44 17.17
CA MET A 1 -1.16 13.29 15.74
C MET A 1 0.00 12.88 14.85
N THR A 2 1.21 13.46 14.99
CA THR A 2 2.39 13.09 14.19
C THR A 2 2.81 11.63 14.32
N LEU A 3 2.89 11.09 15.56
CA LEU A 3 3.25 9.69 15.78
C LEU A 3 2.33 8.71 15.04
N LEU A 4 1.01 8.95 15.10
CA LEU A 4 0.01 8.13 14.40
C LEU A 4 0.20 8.18 12.88
N ARG A 5 0.42 9.38 12.31
CA ARG A 5 0.69 9.55 10.87
C ARG A 5 1.93 8.76 10.43
N THR A 6 3.02 8.88 11.18
CA THR A 6 4.27 8.16 10.88
C THR A 6 4.08 6.65 11.02
N ALA A 7 3.40 6.18 12.07
CA ALA A 7 3.15 4.76 12.29
C ALA A 7 2.31 4.13 11.17
N VAL A 8 1.23 4.81 10.75
CA VAL A 8 0.38 4.35 9.64
C VAL A 8 1.15 4.32 8.33
N LEU A 9 1.95 5.35 8.04
CA LEU A 9 2.77 5.41 6.83
C LEU A 9 3.85 4.32 6.82
N ALA A 10 4.52 4.10 7.95
CA ALA A 10 5.51 3.03 8.09
C ALA A 10 4.86 1.65 7.91
N GLY A 11 3.70 1.42 8.52
CA GLY A 11 2.93 0.18 8.33
C GLY A 11 2.51 -0.03 6.88
N ALA A 12 2.04 1.03 6.20
CA ALA A 12 1.70 0.99 4.78
C ALA A 12 2.91 0.62 3.92
N ALA A 13 4.07 1.23 4.18
CA ALA A 13 5.31 0.95 3.46
C ALA A 13 5.78 -0.49 3.66
N LEU A 14 5.74 -1.00 4.90
CA LEU A 14 6.11 -2.37 5.22
C LEU A 14 5.19 -3.38 4.53
N ALA A 15 3.86 -3.22 4.66
CA ALA A 15 2.90 -4.13 4.06
C ALA A 15 3.00 -4.13 2.52
N THR A 16 3.17 -2.96 1.91
CA THR A 16 3.39 -2.82 0.46
C THR A 16 4.71 -3.44 0.04
N GLY A 17 5.78 -3.24 0.81
CA GLY A 17 7.10 -3.83 0.58
C GLY A 17 7.08 -5.36 0.64
N LEU A 18 6.33 -5.95 1.58
CA LEU A 18 6.12 -7.40 1.66
C LEU A 18 5.43 -7.92 0.40
N MET A 19 4.38 -7.24 -0.08
CA MET A 19 3.70 -7.62 -1.32
C MET A 19 4.60 -7.47 -2.55
N ALA A 20 5.35 -6.38 -2.64
CA ALA A 20 6.33 -6.16 -3.71
C ALA A 20 7.42 -7.25 -3.71
N GLY A 21 7.94 -7.61 -2.53
CA GLY A 21 8.92 -8.68 -2.38
C GLY A 21 8.37 -10.05 -2.77
N LEU A 22 7.12 -10.36 -2.40
CA LEU A 22 6.44 -11.58 -2.83
C LEU A 22 6.34 -11.66 -4.36
N PHE A 23 5.88 -10.60 -5.02
CA PHE A 23 5.77 -10.57 -6.48
C PHE A 23 7.14 -10.61 -7.17
N PHE A 24 8.13 -9.93 -6.63
CA PHE A 24 9.50 -9.97 -7.12
C PHE A 24 10.09 -11.39 -7.06
N ALA A 25 9.93 -12.07 -5.92
CA ALA A 25 10.36 -13.46 -5.75
C ALA A 25 9.67 -14.39 -6.76
N TYR A 26 8.38 -14.17 -7.02
CA TYR A 26 7.66 -14.93 -8.05
C TYR A 26 8.25 -14.71 -9.44
N SER A 27 8.42 -13.45 -9.84
CA SER A 27 8.91 -13.10 -11.17
C SER A 27 10.35 -13.56 -11.43
N CYS A 28 11.23 -13.43 -10.44
CA CYS A 28 12.66 -13.68 -10.62
C CYS A 28 13.11 -15.11 -10.29
N SER A 29 12.32 -15.87 -9.50
CA SER A 29 12.73 -17.20 -9.03
C SER A 29 11.66 -18.26 -9.25
N VAL A 30 10.45 -18.06 -8.73
CA VAL A 30 9.41 -19.11 -8.74
C VAL A 30 8.93 -19.42 -10.16
N MET A 31 8.60 -18.39 -10.96
CA MET A 31 8.09 -18.57 -12.31
C MET A 31 9.12 -19.17 -13.27
N PRO A 32 10.38 -18.70 -13.32
CA PRO A 32 11.42 -19.37 -14.11
C PRO A 32 11.66 -20.82 -13.68
N GLY A 33 11.68 -21.09 -12.37
CA GLY A 33 11.85 -22.45 -11.84
C GLY A 33 10.70 -23.38 -12.24
N LEU A 34 9.45 -22.92 -12.14
CA LEU A 34 8.30 -23.71 -12.57
C LEU A 34 8.27 -23.90 -14.09
N ALA A 35 8.65 -22.89 -14.88
CA ALA A 35 8.70 -22.99 -16.33
C ALA A 35 9.69 -24.04 -16.86
N ALA A 36 10.64 -24.48 -16.04
CA ALA A 36 11.55 -25.59 -16.36
C ALA A 36 10.95 -26.98 -16.08
N THR A 37 9.73 -27.06 -15.55
CA THR A 37 9.01 -28.32 -15.28
C THR A 37 8.01 -28.63 -16.41
N ASP A 38 7.46 -29.85 -16.43
CA ASP A 38 6.38 -30.21 -17.37
C ASP A 38 5.07 -29.45 -17.08
N ASP A 39 4.22 -29.28 -18.09
CA ASP A 39 2.98 -28.51 -18.00
C ASP A 39 2.05 -28.96 -16.86
N ARG A 40 1.98 -30.27 -16.60
CA ARG A 40 1.11 -30.82 -15.54
C ARG A 40 1.63 -30.43 -14.17
N SER A 41 2.94 -30.54 -13.96
CA SER A 41 3.61 -30.11 -12.74
C SER A 41 3.50 -28.60 -12.53
N PHE A 42 3.69 -27.81 -13.58
CA PHE A 42 3.53 -26.35 -13.55
C PHE A 42 2.12 -25.95 -13.07
N VAL A 43 1.09 -26.41 -13.79
CA VAL A 43 -0.31 -26.04 -13.52
C VAL A 43 -0.76 -26.58 -12.16
N GLY A 44 -0.42 -27.83 -11.85
CA GLY A 44 -0.74 -28.45 -10.57
C GLY A 44 -0.16 -27.69 -9.39
N THR A 45 1.11 -27.30 -9.47
CA THR A 45 1.80 -26.52 -8.43
C THR A 45 1.17 -25.14 -8.29
N MET A 46 0.92 -24.44 -9.39
CA MET A 46 0.30 -23.11 -9.36
C MET A 46 -1.11 -23.11 -8.78
N GLN A 47 -1.94 -24.09 -9.13
CA GLN A 47 -3.27 -24.22 -8.52
C GLN A 47 -3.18 -24.47 -7.01
N TRP A 48 -2.20 -25.26 -6.57
CA TRP A 48 -2.01 -25.53 -5.15
C TRP A 48 -1.54 -24.29 -4.38
N ILE A 49 -0.60 -23.55 -4.94
CA ILE A 49 -0.16 -22.24 -4.47
C ILE A 49 -1.36 -21.28 -4.36
N ASN A 50 -2.15 -21.12 -5.43
CA ASN A 50 -3.29 -20.19 -5.46
C ASN A 50 -4.35 -20.53 -4.40
N ARG A 51 -4.52 -21.81 -4.06
CA ARG A 51 -5.40 -22.22 -2.95
C ARG A 51 -4.79 -21.94 -1.57
N ARG A 52 -3.48 -22.14 -1.39
CA ARG A 52 -2.81 -21.99 -0.09
C ARG A 52 -2.42 -20.56 0.24
N ILE A 53 -2.20 -19.74 -0.76
CA ILE A 53 -1.81 -18.34 -0.57
C ILE A 53 -2.94 -17.53 0.05
N LEU A 54 -4.20 -17.91 -0.18
CA LEU A 54 -5.38 -17.33 0.45
C LEU A 54 -5.55 -17.78 1.91
N ASN A 55 -4.56 -17.45 2.74
CA ASN A 55 -4.58 -17.64 4.18
C ASN A 55 -4.67 -16.29 4.90
N GLY A 56 -4.93 -16.34 6.22
CA GLY A 56 -5.12 -15.12 7.03
C GLY A 56 -3.93 -14.17 7.02
N TRP A 57 -2.69 -14.67 6.99
CA TRP A 57 -1.48 -13.84 6.98
C TRP A 57 -1.29 -13.09 5.68
N PHE A 58 -1.46 -13.78 4.55
CA PHE A 58 -1.43 -13.15 3.24
C PHE A 58 -2.53 -12.09 3.13
N LEU A 59 -3.76 -12.42 3.53
CA LEU A 59 -4.87 -11.49 3.45
C LEU A 59 -4.64 -10.26 4.33
N ALA A 60 -4.07 -10.44 5.52
CA ALA A 60 -3.70 -9.35 6.42
C ALA A 60 -2.63 -8.43 5.80
N ALA A 61 -1.59 -8.98 5.17
CA ALA A 61 -0.56 -8.17 4.50
C ALA A 61 -1.12 -7.47 3.25
N PHE A 62 -1.86 -8.21 2.42
CA PHE A 62 -2.40 -7.72 1.15
C PHE A 62 -3.47 -6.64 1.37
N LEU A 63 -4.50 -6.96 2.14
CA LEU A 63 -5.59 -6.01 2.41
C LEU A 63 -5.15 -4.92 3.39
N GLY A 64 -4.28 -5.27 4.35
CA GLY A 64 -3.68 -4.30 5.26
C GLY A 64 -2.86 -3.24 4.52
N ALA A 65 -2.12 -3.59 3.47
CA ALA A 65 -1.42 -2.61 2.64
C ALA A 65 -2.40 -1.59 2.03
N VAL A 66 -3.51 -2.05 1.44
CA VAL A 66 -4.53 -1.17 0.84
C VAL A 66 -5.17 -0.27 1.89
N LEU A 67 -5.61 -0.84 3.02
CA LEU A 67 -6.26 -0.09 4.09
C LEU A 67 -5.31 0.95 4.72
N LEU A 68 -4.06 0.56 4.99
CA LEU A 68 -3.06 1.47 5.57
C LEU A 68 -2.66 2.57 4.60
N LEU A 69 -2.58 2.30 3.29
CA LEU A 69 -2.35 3.33 2.28
C LEU A 69 -3.50 4.33 2.22
N VAL A 70 -4.75 3.86 2.17
CA VAL A 70 -5.93 4.74 2.19
C VAL A 70 -5.94 5.60 3.45
N LEU A 71 -5.67 5.00 4.62
CA LEU A 71 -5.60 5.73 5.88
C LEU A 71 -4.43 6.73 5.90
N ALA A 72 -3.27 6.36 5.37
CA ALA A 72 -2.12 7.25 5.26
C ALA A 72 -2.47 8.47 4.41
N VAL A 73 -3.08 8.26 3.24
CA VAL A 73 -3.55 9.32 2.34
C VAL A 73 -4.56 10.22 3.05
N ALA A 74 -5.58 9.65 3.68
CA ALA A 74 -6.58 10.40 4.42
C ALA A 74 -5.94 11.28 5.49
N LEU A 75 -5.06 10.72 6.33
CA LEU A 75 -4.38 11.45 7.40
C LEU A 75 -3.38 12.50 6.89
N HIS A 76 -2.79 12.29 5.70
CA HIS A 76 -1.80 13.22 5.14
C HIS A 76 -2.44 14.38 4.38
N LEU A 77 -3.48 14.11 3.60
CA LEU A 77 -4.17 15.12 2.78
C LEU A 77 -5.20 15.94 3.57
N THR A 78 -6.00 15.34 4.45
CA THR A 78 -7.04 16.10 5.19
C THR A 78 -6.47 17.16 6.13
N VAL A 79 -5.34 16.89 6.78
CA VAL A 79 -4.63 17.86 7.63
C VAL A 79 -3.95 18.94 6.79
N GLY A 80 -3.42 18.59 5.62
CA GLY A 80 -2.78 19.55 4.72
C GLY A 80 -3.78 20.54 4.12
N GLU A 81 -4.96 20.05 3.72
CA GLU A 81 -6.03 20.87 3.12
C GLU A 81 -6.62 21.87 4.14
N LEU A 82 -6.82 21.46 5.39
CA LEU A 82 -7.32 22.33 6.47
C LEU A 82 -6.31 23.44 6.82
N VAL A 83 -5.02 23.12 6.87
CA VAL A 83 -3.95 24.11 7.11
C VAL A 83 -3.78 25.08 5.95
N ARG A 84 -3.94 24.61 4.70
CA ARG A 84 -3.86 25.47 3.50
C ARG A 84 -5.07 26.40 3.37
N ARG A 85 -6.27 25.94 3.72
CA ARG A 85 -7.49 26.77 3.74
C ARG A 85 -7.48 27.84 4.83
N GLY A 86 -6.85 27.58 5.99
CA GLY A 86 -6.70 28.59 7.05
C GLY A 86 -5.79 29.77 6.67
N HIS A 87 -4.71 29.52 5.91
CA HIS A 87 -3.83 30.60 5.42
C HIS A 87 -4.40 31.36 4.21
N GLY A 88 -5.22 30.72 3.37
CA GLY A 88 -5.89 31.39 2.24
C GLY A 88 -6.99 32.36 2.68
N ALA A 89 -7.73 32.06 3.75
CA ALA A 89 -8.81 32.91 4.25
C ALA A 89 -8.32 34.14 5.03
N ALA A 90 -7.07 34.15 5.50
CA ALA A 90 -6.48 35.29 6.21
C ALA A 90 -5.91 36.38 5.26
N GLY A 91 -5.80 36.09 3.95
CA GLY A 91 -5.21 36.98 2.94
C GLY A 91 -6.22 37.83 2.15
N GLU A 92 -7.53 37.63 2.32
CA GLU A 92 -8.57 38.35 1.55
C GLU A 92 -9.18 39.53 2.30
N GLY A 93 -8.39 40.16 3.18
CA GLY A 93 -8.81 41.25 4.06
C GLY A 93 -7.94 42.50 3.97
N GLU A 94 -7.44 42.87 2.79
CA GLU A 94 -6.86 44.20 2.59
C GLU A 94 -7.87 45.08 1.80
N PRO A 95 -8.72 45.86 2.48
CA PRO A 95 -9.49 46.88 1.81
C PRO A 95 -8.51 47.98 1.39
N GLY A 96 -8.28 48.07 0.08
CA GLY A 96 -7.67 49.23 -0.55
C GLY A 96 -8.39 50.49 -0.08
N ARG A 97 -7.74 51.24 0.81
CA ARG A 97 -8.14 52.59 1.18
C ARG A 97 -7.37 53.57 0.31
N ALA A 98 -8.16 54.28 -0.47
CA ALA A 98 -7.92 55.58 -1.08
C ALA A 98 -7.18 56.56 -0.17
#